data_AF-A0A951YA33-F1
#
_entry.id   AF-A0A951YA33-F1
#
_cell.length_a   1.000
_cell.length_b   1.000
_cell.length_c   1.000
_cell.angle_alpha   90.00
_cell.angle_beta   90.00
_cell.angle_gamma   90.00
#
_symmetry.space_group_name_H-M   'P 1'
#
loop_
_entity.id
_entity.type
_entity.pdbx_description
1 polymer ?
#
loop_
_entity_poly.entity_id
_entity_poly.type
_entity_poly.pdbx_seq_one_letter_code
_entity_poly.pdbx_strand_id
1 'polypeptide(L)'
;LIWREMGIESVGELEYACNENRLAQFKGFGAKTQESILQSIAFIRLNQNYRLWAEVETLANTLVSQLSRVNPGKKFELSGEVRRQMPTIEFIDIITDADAATLQKQFGVTQGVTTNLDGNILHVDAPNQPAIRLFLTDKGNFYQTLFVHSASQEFVTVFEAKYEMLSAPASEEEIFSANKLPYIISPLREKAAILEKAAANQLPQLIQPQDIKGIIHSHSTWSDGAETIEKMAKTAIEKGYEYLVISDHSQSAYYANGLTPERIAKQHIEIDALNAQLAPFRIFKSIEADILNDGRLDYNDDILNTFDLVIASVHSNLKMTEEKAMERVLAAIRNPYTTILGHPTGRLLLSREGYPLDHKLIIDECVKHNVVIEINAHPRRLDLDWQWISYAIEAGALLSIDPDAHAVAGYHDVYYGVLSAQKGGLTKDRNLSSFSLKEFETYLAGLKKL
;
A
#
# COMPACT_ATOMS: atom_id res chain seq x y z
N LEU A 1 -7.90 13.62 29.15
CA LEU A 1 -8.54 14.95 29.10
C LEU A 1 -9.91 14.87 28.43
N ILE A 2 -9.98 14.63 27.11
CA ILE A 2 -11.24 14.61 26.33
C ILE A 2 -12.30 13.67 26.95
N TRP A 3 -12.00 12.38 27.14
CA TRP A 3 -12.95 11.44 27.75
C TRP A 3 -13.29 11.81 29.21
N ARG A 4 -12.27 11.95 30.07
CA ARG A 4 -12.46 12.14 31.53
C ARG A 4 -13.04 13.51 31.95
N GLU A 5 -12.71 14.59 31.25
CA GLU A 5 -13.07 15.96 31.65
C GLU A 5 -14.22 16.53 30.82
N MET A 6 -14.32 16.17 29.53
CA MET A 6 -15.41 16.65 28.67
C MET A 6 -16.57 15.66 28.56
N GLY A 7 -16.39 14.42 29.03
CA GLY A 7 -17.41 13.36 28.93
C GLY A 7 -17.70 12.95 27.49
N ILE A 8 -16.75 13.15 26.58
CA ILE A 8 -16.90 12.82 25.16
C ILE A 8 -16.49 11.36 24.95
N GLU A 9 -17.43 10.54 24.53
CA GLU A 9 -17.28 9.09 24.33
C GLU A 9 -17.44 8.68 22.86
N SER A 10 -17.91 9.58 22.01
CA SER A 10 -18.09 9.33 20.57
C SER A 10 -17.47 10.41 19.67
N VAL A 11 -17.23 10.04 18.42
CA VAL A 11 -16.77 10.97 17.37
C VAL A 11 -17.80 12.08 17.12
N GLY A 12 -19.10 11.77 17.21
CA GLY A 12 -20.17 12.76 17.07
C GLY A 12 -20.16 13.80 18.19
N GLU A 13 -19.97 13.37 19.44
CA GLU A 13 -19.83 14.29 20.58
C GLU A 13 -18.56 15.14 20.48
N LEU A 14 -17.46 14.56 19.98
CA LEU A 14 -16.22 15.30 19.74
C LEU A 14 -16.41 16.39 18.70
N GLU A 15 -17.09 16.08 17.59
CA GLU A 15 -17.40 17.05 16.55
C GLU A 15 -18.31 18.16 17.08
N TYR A 16 -19.37 17.81 17.81
CA TYR A 16 -20.25 18.78 18.44
C TYR A 16 -19.48 19.72 19.37
N ALA A 17 -18.60 19.18 20.21
CA ALA A 17 -17.75 19.98 21.08
C ALA A 17 -16.76 20.89 20.31
N CYS A 18 -16.31 20.48 19.13
CA CYS A 18 -15.51 21.33 18.26
C CYS A 18 -16.34 22.45 17.63
N ASN A 19 -17.53 22.14 17.10
CA ASN A 19 -18.42 23.13 16.49
C ASN A 19 -18.91 24.19 17.51
N GLU A 20 -19.11 23.79 18.76
CA GLU A 20 -19.44 24.69 19.89
C GLU A 20 -18.23 25.43 20.47
N ASN A 21 -17.03 25.30 19.89
CA ASN A 21 -15.77 25.86 20.40
C ASN A 21 -15.40 25.45 21.83
N ARG A 22 -16.02 24.38 22.35
CA ARG A 22 -15.78 23.88 23.71
C ARG A 22 -14.38 23.26 23.80
N LEU A 23 -13.91 22.61 22.74
CA LEU A 23 -12.59 22.00 22.72
C LEU A 23 -11.47 23.05 22.75
N ALA A 24 -11.62 24.14 22.00
CA ALA A 24 -10.65 25.24 21.92
C ALA A 24 -10.34 25.93 23.28
N GLN A 25 -11.22 25.73 24.27
CA GLN A 25 -11.11 26.33 25.61
C GLN A 25 -10.26 25.49 26.58
N PHE A 26 -9.91 24.25 26.22
CA PHE A 26 -9.13 23.37 27.08
C PHE A 26 -7.62 23.56 26.88
N LYS A 27 -6.87 23.51 27.98
CA LYS A 27 -5.41 23.61 27.95
C LYS A 27 -4.82 22.50 27.07
N GLY A 28 -4.10 22.90 26.02
CA GLY A 28 -3.50 21.99 25.03
C GLY A 28 -4.32 21.81 23.75
N PHE A 29 -5.56 22.32 23.71
CA PHE A 29 -6.44 22.25 22.55
C PHE A 29 -6.82 23.66 22.12
N GLY A 30 -5.98 24.32 21.32
CA GLY A 30 -6.30 25.64 20.76
C GLY A 30 -7.15 25.54 19.49
N ALA A 31 -7.51 26.70 18.92
CA ALA A 31 -8.32 26.78 17.68
C ALA A 31 -7.75 25.92 16.52
N LYS A 32 -6.42 25.94 16.33
CA LYS A 32 -5.76 25.12 15.29
C LYS A 32 -5.88 23.61 15.55
N THR A 33 -5.87 23.18 16.81
CA THR A 33 -6.05 21.76 17.17
C THR A 33 -7.49 21.34 16.88
N GLN A 34 -8.46 22.20 17.23
CA GLN A 34 -9.88 21.96 16.97
C GLN A 34 -10.19 21.86 15.47
N GLU A 35 -9.70 22.80 14.66
CA GLU A 35 -9.87 22.76 13.20
C GLU A 35 -9.31 21.47 12.60
N SER A 36 -8.13 21.05 13.05
CA SER A 36 -7.56 19.78 12.60
C SER A 36 -8.38 18.56 13.01
N ILE A 37 -9.00 18.56 14.19
CA ILE A 37 -9.86 17.46 14.61
C ILE A 37 -11.10 17.41 13.73
N LEU A 38 -11.72 18.56 13.43
CA LEU A 38 -12.84 18.64 12.48
C LEU A 38 -12.46 18.11 11.09
N GLN A 39 -11.29 18.50 10.56
CA GLN A 39 -10.78 17.98 9.29
C GLN A 39 -10.59 16.45 9.33
N SER A 40 -10.06 15.91 10.43
CA SER A 40 -9.86 14.46 10.59
C SER A 40 -11.20 13.71 10.70
N ILE A 41 -12.18 14.27 11.42
CA ILE A 41 -13.53 13.70 11.52
C ILE A 41 -14.22 13.70 10.16
N ALA A 42 -14.13 14.80 9.41
CA ALA A 42 -14.66 14.90 8.07
C ALA A 42 -14.01 13.85 7.15
N PHE A 43 -12.69 13.70 7.21
CA PHE A 43 -11.96 12.69 6.44
C PHE A 43 -12.43 11.27 6.76
N ILE A 44 -12.55 10.90 8.04
CA ILE A 44 -13.04 9.58 8.45
C ILE A 44 -14.46 9.33 7.93
N ARG A 45 -15.34 10.34 7.99
CA ARG A 45 -16.72 10.22 7.47
C ARG A 45 -16.79 10.02 5.96
N LEU A 46 -15.99 10.77 5.21
CA LEU A 46 -15.88 10.59 3.75
C LEU A 46 -15.45 9.16 3.39
N ASN A 47 -14.67 8.53 4.27
CA ASN A 47 -14.13 7.19 4.08
C ASN A 47 -14.92 6.07 4.79
N GLN A 48 -16.05 6.36 5.44
CA GLN A 48 -16.75 5.41 6.33
C GLN A 48 -17.28 4.15 5.61
N ASN A 49 -17.57 4.28 4.31
CA ASN A 49 -18.07 3.18 3.47
C ASN A 49 -16.93 2.35 2.86
N TYR A 50 -15.70 2.85 2.92
CA TYR A 50 -14.54 2.17 2.36
C TYR A 50 -13.93 1.21 3.37
N ARG A 51 -13.26 0.19 2.85
CA ARG A 51 -12.45 -0.78 3.59
C ARG A 51 -11.09 -0.93 2.91
N LEU A 52 -10.08 -1.38 3.64
CA LEU A 52 -8.81 -1.71 3.00
C LEU A 52 -8.98 -2.98 2.17
N TRP A 53 -8.32 -3.07 1.03
CA TRP A 53 -8.37 -4.27 0.19
C TRP A 53 -8.00 -5.54 0.98
N ALA A 54 -6.98 -5.44 1.84
CA ALA A 54 -6.51 -6.52 2.72
C ALA A 54 -7.60 -7.06 3.67
N GLU A 55 -8.57 -6.22 4.06
CA GLU A 55 -9.70 -6.62 4.91
C GLU A 55 -10.81 -7.31 4.11
N VAL A 56 -10.86 -7.07 2.80
CA VAL A 56 -11.96 -7.49 1.91
C VAL A 56 -11.62 -8.76 1.13
N GLU A 57 -10.36 -8.97 0.74
CA GLU A 57 -9.95 -10.04 -0.16
C GLU A 57 -10.48 -11.42 0.24
N THR A 58 -10.22 -11.84 1.48
CA THR A 58 -10.61 -13.18 1.95
C THR A 58 -12.14 -13.33 1.95
N LEU A 59 -12.85 -12.29 2.38
CA LEU A 59 -14.31 -12.26 2.40
C LEU A 59 -14.89 -12.35 0.99
N ALA A 60 -14.38 -11.55 0.06
CA ALA A 60 -14.83 -11.48 -1.33
C ALA A 60 -14.63 -12.83 -2.06
N ASN A 61 -13.45 -13.44 -1.93
CA ASN A 61 -13.15 -14.75 -2.53
C ASN A 61 -14.00 -15.87 -1.91
N THR A 62 -14.21 -15.83 -0.59
CA THR A 62 -15.08 -16.79 0.11
C THR A 62 -16.52 -16.67 -0.36
N LEU A 63 -17.02 -15.44 -0.52
CA LEU A 63 -18.38 -15.17 -0.99
C LEU A 63 -18.60 -15.73 -2.41
N VAL A 64 -17.70 -15.44 -3.35
CA VAL A 64 -17.81 -15.96 -4.73
C VAL A 64 -17.75 -17.49 -4.75
N SER A 65 -16.87 -18.09 -3.94
CA SER A 65 -16.77 -19.55 -3.82
C SER A 65 -18.06 -20.17 -3.27
N GLN A 66 -18.67 -19.55 -2.26
CA GLN A 66 -19.94 -20.00 -1.68
C GLN A 66 -21.10 -19.86 -2.67
N LEU A 67 -21.24 -18.70 -3.32
CA LEU A 67 -22.28 -18.45 -4.32
C LEU A 67 -22.20 -19.44 -5.49
N SER A 68 -20.98 -19.71 -5.97
CA SER A 68 -20.74 -20.70 -7.03
C SER A 68 -21.14 -22.11 -6.61
N ARG A 69 -20.84 -22.49 -5.36
CA ARG A 69 -21.19 -23.81 -4.81
C ARG A 69 -22.70 -24.02 -4.66
N VAL A 70 -23.44 -23.00 -4.21
CA VAL A 70 -24.90 -23.11 -3.98
C VAL A 70 -25.73 -22.89 -5.25
N ASN A 71 -25.13 -22.38 -6.33
CA ASN A 71 -25.77 -22.14 -7.62
C ASN A 71 -25.05 -22.88 -8.77
N PRO A 72 -25.10 -24.23 -8.81
CA PRO A 72 -24.40 -24.98 -9.84
C PRO A 72 -24.87 -24.61 -11.26
N GLY A 73 -23.92 -24.39 -12.16
CA GLY A 73 -24.19 -24.01 -13.56
C GLY A 73 -24.42 -22.52 -13.80
N LYS A 74 -24.31 -21.70 -12.74
CA LYS A 74 -24.19 -20.25 -12.78
C LYS A 74 -22.74 -19.82 -12.58
N LYS A 75 -22.40 -18.64 -13.08
CA LYS A 75 -21.09 -18.01 -12.98
C LYS A 75 -21.12 -16.89 -11.95
N PHE A 76 -20.04 -16.74 -11.20
CA PHE A 76 -19.78 -15.64 -10.29
C PHE A 76 -18.31 -15.29 -10.41
N GLU A 77 -18.02 -14.04 -10.77
CA GLU A 77 -16.65 -13.54 -10.85
C GLU A 77 -16.56 -12.21 -10.10
N LEU A 78 -15.49 -12.01 -9.34
CA LEU A 78 -15.19 -10.69 -8.80
C LEU A 78 -14.98 -9.70 -9.96
N SER A 79 -15.29 -8.44 -9.73
CA SER A 79 -15.06 -7.35 -10.68
C SER A 79 -14.74 -6.07 -9.90
N GLY A 80 -14.85 -4.91 -10.54
CA GLY A 80 -14.73 -3.63 -9.88
C GLY A 80 -13.38 -3.43 -9.19
N GLU A 81 -13.44 -2.75 -8.05
CA GLU A 81 -12.28 -2.31 -7.30
C GLU A 81 -11.45 -3.48 -6.74
N VAL A 82 -12.10 -4.55 -6.29
CA VAL A 82 -11.44 -5.76 -5.77
C VAL A 82 -10.58 -6.39 -6.86
N ARG A 83 -11.16 -6.62 -8.05
CA ARG A 83 -10.45 -7.25 -9.17
C ARG A 83 -9.37 -6.36 -9.78
N ARG A 84 -9.54 -5.04 -9.69
CA ARG A 84 -8.49 -4.08 -10.08
C ARG A 84 -7.44 -3.86 -8.99
N GLN A 85 -7.49 -4.56 -7.87
CA GLN A 85 -6.52 -4.43 -6.76
C GLN A 85 -6.48 -3.02 -6.15
N MET A 86 -7.58 -2.27 -6.17
CA MET A 86 -7.61 -0.92 -5.60
C MET A 86 -7.21 -0.95 -4.11
N PRO A 87 -6.38 -0.02 -3.61
CA PRO A 87 -5.95 0.01 -2.20
C PRO A 87 -7.12 0.03 -1.20
N THR A 88 -8.20 0.70 -1.57
CA THR A 88 -9.43 0.84 -0.79
C THR A 88 -10.62 0.39 -1.62
N ILE A 89 -11.60 -0.23 -0.98
CA ILE A 89 -12.77 -0.85 -1.59
C ILE A 89 -14.03 -0.23 -0.99
N GLU A 90 -14.90 0.32 -1.83
CA GLU A 90 -16.25 0.74 -1.46
C GLU A 90 -17.23 -0.44 -1.58
N PHE A 91 -17.12 -1.19 -2.69
CA PHE A 91 -18.03 -2.30 -3.00
C PHE A 91 -17.28 -3.58 -3.36
N ILE A 92 -17.78 -4.71 -2.88
CA ILE A 92 -17.49 -6.02 -3.46
C ILE A 92 -18.39 -6.19 -4.69
N ASP A 93 -17.80 -5.98 -5.87
CA ASP A 93 -18.52 -6.13 -7.14
C ASP A 93 -18.40 -7.55 -7.68
N ILE A 94 -19.53 -8.15 -8.04
CA ILE A 94 -19.60 -9.51 -8.58
C ILE A 94 -20.42 -9.51 -9.87
N ILE A 95 -19.93 -10.16 -10.93
CA ILE A 95 -20.71 -10.40 -12.15
C ILE A 95 -21.32 -11.79 -12.08
N THR A 96 -22.60 -11.91 -12.43
CA THR A 96 -23.30 -13.20 -12.40
C THR A 96 -24.39 -13.34 -13.46
N ASP A 97 -24.59 -14.58 -13.92
CA ASP A 97 -25.72 -14.98 -14.77
C ASP A 97 -26.88 -15.63 -13.96
N ALA A 98 -26.82 -15.56 -12.63
CA ALA A 98 -27.92 -15.93 -11.75
C ALA A 98 -29.03 -14.86 -11.78
N ASP A 99 -30.27 -15.29 -11.57
CA ASP A 99 -31.41 -14.37 -11.53
C ASP A 99 -31.55 -13.69 -10.16
N ALA A 100 -32.10 -12.47 -10.17
CA ALA A 100 -32.28 -11.66 -8.97
C ALA A 100 -33.10 -12.38 -7.88
N ALA A 101 -34.17 -13.09 -8.26
CA ALA A 101 -35.08 -13.72 -7.31
C ALA A 101 -34.40 -14.83 -6.52
N THR A 102 -33.57 -15.65 -7.18
CA THR A 102 -32.73 -16.66 -6.53
C THR A 102 -31.76 -16.02 -5.53
N LEU A 103 -31.06 -14.96 -5.93
CA LEU A 103 -30.08 -14.28 -5.09
C LEU A 103 -30.72 -13.56 -3.89
N GLN A 104 -31.81 -12.83 -4.11
CA GLN A 104 -32.58 -12.17 -3.04
C GLN A 104 -33.05 -13.17 -2.00
N LYS A 105 -33.53 -14.34 -2.44
CA LYS A 105 -33.92 -15.43 -1.52
C LYS A 105 -32.72 -15.95 -0.73
N GLN A 106 -31.55 -16.11 -1.35
CA GLN A 106 -30.34 -16.61 -0.68
C GLN A 106 -29.82 -15.62 0.37
N PHE A 107 -29.72 -14.34 0.05
CA PHE A 107 -29.26 -13.31 0.98
C PHE A 107 -30.29 -13.00 2.07
N GLY A 108 -31.58 -13.06 1.75
CA GLY A 108 -32.68 -12.76 2.68
C GLY A 108 -32.85 -13.76 3.83
N VAL A 109 -32.10 -14.87 3.86
CA VAL A 109 -32.09 -15.81 5.00
C VAL A 109 -31.28 -15.26 6.18
N THR A 110 -30.30 -14.40 5.91
CA THR A 110 -29.42 -13.87 6.95
C THR A 110 -30.06 -12.66 7.63
N GLN A 111 -30.22 -12.74 8.94
CA GLN A 111 -30.79 -11.64 9.73
C GLN A 111 -29.96 -10.35 9.58
N GLY A 112 -30.64 -9.24 9.31
CA GLY A 112 -30.02 -7.92 9.16
C GLY A 112 -29.50 -7.62 7.76
N VAL A 113 -29.49 -8.58 6.84
CA VAL A 113 -29.13 -8.34 5.44
C VAL A 113 -30.32 -7.77 4.68
N THR A 114 -30.10 -6.67 3.96
CA THR A 114 -31.08 -6.07 3.06
C THR A 114 -30.65 -6.23 1.61
N THR A 115 -31.63 -6.39 0.71
CA THR A 115 -31.37 -6.45 -0.73
C THR A 115 -32.25 -5.45 -1.46
N ASN A 116 -31.68 -4.77 -2.47
CA ASN A 116 -32.39 -3.84 -3.32
C ASN A 116 -31.96 -4.02 -4.78
N LEU A 117 -32.91 -4.18 -5.69
CA LEU A 117 -32.64 -4.33 -7.11
C LEU A 117 -32.82 -2.97 -7.80
N ASP A 118 -31.75 -2.44 -8.39
CA ASP A 118 -31.77 -1.24 -9.22
C ASP A 118 -31.33 -1.59 -10.64
N GLY A 119 -32.28 -1.60 -11.58
CA GLY A 119 -32.06 -2.11 -12.93
C GLY A 119 -31.55 -3.55 -12.92
N ASN A 120 -30.31 -3.73 -13.36
CA ASN A 120 -29.58 -4.98 -13.44
C ASN A 120 -28.51 -5.13 -12.33
N ILE A 121 -28.57 -4.32 -11.29
CA ILE A 121 -27.64 -4.37 -10.15
C ILE A 121 -28.42 -4.73 -8.89
N LEU A 122 -28.09 -5.86 -8.28
CA LEU A 122 -28.58 -6.24 -6.96
C LEU A 122 -27.61 -5.73 -5.90
N HIS A 123 -28.06 -4.75 -5.12
CA HIS A 123 -27.36 -4.26 -3.95
C HIS A 123 -27.67 -5.17 -2.76
N VAL A 124 -26.63 -5.53 -2.01
CA VAL A 124 -26.72 -6.32 -0.78
C VAL A 124 -25.94 -5.62 0.30
N ASP A 125 -26.63 -5.23 1.36
CA ASP A 125 -26.06 -4.53 2.50
C ASP A 125 -26.20 -5.39 3.76
N ALA A 126 -25.11 -5.48 4.52
CA ALA A 126 -25.07 -6.22 5.77
C ALA A 126 -24.37 -5.37 6.85
N PRO A 127 -24.86 -5.37 8.10
CA PRO A 127 -24.28 -4.57 9.17
C PRO A 127 -22.80 -4.88 9.38
N ASN A 128 -21.97 -3.83 9.44
CA ASN A 128 -20.51 -3.91 9.65
C ASN A 128 -19.75 -4.72 8.59
N GLN A 129 -20.34 -4.99 7.43
CA GLN A 129 -19.68 -5.65 6.30
C GLN A 129 -19.51 -4.66 5.15
N PRO A 130 -18.56 -4.90 4.22
CA PRO A 130 -18.51 -4.17 2.96
C PRO A 130 -19.82 -4.34 2.19
N ALA A 131 -20.29 -3.28 1.54
CA ALA A 131 -21.45 -3.37 0.65
C ALA A 131 -21.11 -4.23 -0.58
N ILE A 132 -22.09 -4.97 -1.09
CA ILE A 132 -21.92 -5.88 -2.23
C ILE A 132 -22.84 -5.41 -3.36
N ARG A 133 -22.34 -5.44 -4.59
CA ARG A 133 -23.14 -5.26 -5.81
C ARG A 133 -22.99 -6.47 -6.71
N LEU A 134 -24.12 -7.09 -7.06
CA LEU A 134 -24.14 -8.15 -8.06
C LEU A 134 -24.71 -7.60 -9.37
N PHE A 135 -23.87 -7.54 -10.40
CA PHE A 135 -24.25 -7.14 -11.75
C PHE A 135 -24.80 -8.37 -12.48
N LEU A 136 -26.11 -8.33 -12.73
CA LEU A 136 -26.87 -9.40 -13.34
C LEU A 136 -26.77 -9.27 -14.87
N THR A 137 -26.36 -10.35 -15.53
CA THR A 137 -26.20 -10.41 -16.98
C THR A 137 -26.63 -11.78 -17.51
N ASP A 138 -26.68 -11.96 -18.82
CA ASP A 138 -26.91 -13.28 -19.41
C ASP A 138 -25.59 -14.00 -19.70
N LYS A 139 -25.68 -15.30 -20.04
CA LYS A 139 -24.50 -16.13 -20.31
C LYS A 139 -23.66 -15.63 -21.49
N GLY A 140 -24.29 -15.03 -22.50
CA GLY A 140 -23.58 -14.49 -23.65
C GLY A 140 -22.79 -13.25 -23.26
N ASN A 141 -23.43 -12.31 -22.58
CA ASN A 141 -22.83 -11.02 -22.23
C ASN A 141 -21.89 -11.07 -21.01
N PHE A 142 -21.78 -12.22 -20.32
CA PHE A 142 -21.02 -12.36 -19.09
C PHE A 142 -19.60 -11.76 -19.14
N TYR A 143 -18.77 -12.15 -20.11
CA TYR A 143 -17.38 -11.67 -20.17
C TYR A 143 -17.24 -10.25 -20.70
N GLN A 144 -18.21 -9.77 -21.48
CA GLN A 144 -18.28 -8.35 -21.86
C GLN A 144 -18.60 -7.48 -20.63
N THR A 145 -19.61 -7.87 -19.85
CA THR A 145 -19.93 -7.20 -18.57
C THR A 145 -18.74 -7.24 -17.62
N LEU A 146 -18.09 -8.41 -17.49
CA LEU A 146 -16.89 -8.56 -16.66
C LEU A 146 -15.76 -7.64 -17.09
N PHE A 147 -15.49 -7.52 -18.39
CA PHE A 147 -14.47 -6.63 -18.93
C PHE A 147 -14.74 -5.17 -18.55
N VAL A 148 -15.95 -4.68 -18.84
CA VAL A 148 -16.33 -3.28 -18.62
C VAL A 148 -16.28 -2.93 -17.13
N HIS A 149 -16.82 -3.80 -16.27
CA HIS A 149 -16.85 -3.56 -14.83
C HIS A 149 -15.51 -3.86 -14.14
N SER A 150 -14.54 -4.47 -14.81
CA SER A 150 -13.18 -4.72 -14.29
C SER A 150 -12.14 -3.74 -14.83
N ALA A 151 -12.57 -2.61 -15.39
CA ALA A 151 -11.71 -1.55 -15.92
C ALA A 151 -12.19 -0.17 -15.44
N SER A 152 -11.32 0.82 -15.57
CA SER A 152 -11.70 2.23 -15.40
C SER A 152 -12.56 2.71 -16.58
N GLN A 153 -13.35 3.76 -16.36
CA GLN A 153 -14.12 4.38 -17.44
C GLN A 153 -13.23 4.89 -18.56
N GLU A 154 -12.06 5.47 -18.22
CA GLU A 154 -11.09 5.95 -19.21
C GLU A 154 -10.62 4.82 -20.13
N PHE A 155 -10.20 3.70 -19.54
CA PHE A 155 -9.74 2.54 -20.30
C PHE A 155 -10.82 2.00 -21.23
N VAL A 156 -12.05 1.79 -20.73
CA VAL A 156 -13.17 1.25 -21.53
C VAL A 156 -13.49 2.19 -22.69
N THR A 157 -13.60 3.50 -22.43
CA THR A 157 -13.94 4.49 -23.45
C THR A 157 -12.92 4.49 -24.60
N VAL A 158 -11.62 4.44 -24.28
CA VAL A 158 -10.58 4.40 -25.32
C VAL A 158 -10.50 3.04 -25.99
N PHE A 159 -10.77 1.95 -25.27
CA PHE A 159 -10.84 0.62 -25.85
C PHE A 159 -11.94 0.56 -26.92
N GLU A 160 -13.17 0.93 -26.60
CA GLU A 160 -14.32 0.91 -27.52
C GLU A 160 -14.15 1.83 -28.73
N ALA A 161 -13.39 2.93 -28.56
CA ALA A 161 -13.11 3.85 -29.66
C ALA A 161 -12.06 3.31 -30.66
N LYS A 162 -11.16 2.42 -30.22
CA LYS A 162 -10.01 1.94 -31.02
C LYS A 162 -10.12 0.47 -31.43
N TYR A 163 -10.85 -0.33 -30.67
CA TYR A 163 -10.87 -1.78 -30.74
C TYR A 163 -12.32 -2.29 -30.74
N GLU A 164 -12.52 -3.50 -31.26
CA GLU A 164 -13.82 -4.14 -31.32
C GLU A 164 -14.18 -4.75 -29.98
N MET A 165 -15.32 -4.35 -29.41
CA MET A 165 -15.92 -5.06 -28.30
C MET A 165 -16.78 -6.21 -28.84
N LEU A 166 -16.28 -7.44 -28.70
CA LEU A 166 -16.96 -8.64 -29.22
C LEU A 166 -18.37 -8.81 -28.62
N SER A 167 -19.30 -9.27 -29.45
CA SER A 167 -20.60 -9.76 -28.99
C SER A 167 -20.49 -11.19 -28.49
N ALA A 168 -20.97 -11.43 -27.26
CA ALA A 168 -20.99 -12.74 -26.62
C ALA A 168 -19.63 -13.50 -26.57
N PRO A 169 -18.53 -12.86 -26.10
CA PRO A 169 -17.24 -13.52 -26.00
C PRO A 169 -17.25 -14.67 -24.99
N ALA A 170 -16.51 -15.74 -25.26
CA ALA A 170 -16.35 -16.90 -24.40
C ALA A 170 -15.34 -16.69 -23.26
N SER A 171 -14.50 -15.65 -23.33
CA SER A 171 -13.63 -15.17 -22.25
C SER A 171 -13.18 -13.72 -22.49
N GLU A 172 -12.53 -13.08 -21.51
CA GLU A 172 -11.92 -11.75 -21.73
C GLU A 172 -10.68 -11.84 -22.64
N GLU A 173 -9.92 -12.94 -22.60
CA GLU A 173 -8.80 -13.19 -23.51
C GLU A 173 -9.23 -13.21 -24.97
N GLU A 174 -10.46 -13.66 -25.27
CA GLU A 174 -11.01 -13.60 -26.62
C GLU A 174 -11.20 -12.15 -27.10
N ILE A 175 -11.67 -11.25 -26.22
CA ILE A 175 -11.83 -9.82 -26.52
C ILE A 175 -10.48 -9.21 -26.93
N PHE A 176 -9.41 -9.51 -26.20
CA PHE A 176 -8.07 -8.98 -26.53
C PHE A 176 -7.48 -9.63 -27.78
N SER A 177 -7.55 -10.96 -27.90
CA SER A 177 -6.94 -11.70 -29.02
C SER A 177 -7.59 -11.42 -30.37
N ALA A 178 -8.91 -11.20 -30.42
CA ALA A 178 -9.60 -10.75 -31.64
C ALA A 178 -9.08 -9.39 -32.13
N ASN A 179 -8.65 -8.53 -31.20
CA ASN A 179 -8.03 -7.24 -31.48
C ASN A 179 -6.50 -7.31 -31.66
N LYS A 180 -5.92 -8.53 -31.69
CA LYS A 180 -4.47 -8.77 -31.76
C LYS A 180 -3.69 -8.11 -30.60
N LEU A 181 -4.34 -7.94 -29.46
CA LEU A 181 -3.72 -7.44 -28.25
C LEU A 181 -3.34 -8.62 -27.33
N PRO A 182 -2.21 -8.55 -26.62
CA PRO A 182 -1.97 -9.43 -25.48
C PRO A 182 -3.02 -9.16 -24.39
N TYR A 183 -3.32 -10.17 -23.57
CA TYR A 183 -4.26 -10.03 -22.46
C TYR A 183 -3.74 -9.02 -21.43
N ILE A 184 -4.52 -7.97 -21.17
CA ILE A 184 -4.21 -6.97 -20.14
C ILE A 184 -4.96 -7.36 -18.87
N ILE A 185 -4.26 -7.65 -17.78
CA ILE A 185 -4.91 -7.95 -16.49
C ILE A 185 -5.62 -6.72 -15.92
N SER A 186 -6.69 -6.92 -15.15
CA SER A 186 -7.53 -5.86 -14.59
C SER A 186 -6.78 -4.78 -13.79
N PRO A 187 -5.76 -5.09 -12.97
CA PRO A 187 -4.97 -4.08 -12.26
C PRO A 187 -4.31 -3.02 -13.17
N LEU A 188 -4.03 -3.35 -14.44
CA LEU A 188 -3.44 -2.43 -15.40
C LEU A 188 -4.48 -1.61 -16.20
N ARG A 189 -5.78 -1.86 -16.02
CA ARG A 189 -6.86 -1.23 -16.80
C ARG A 189 -7.34 0.10 -16.21
N GLU A 190 -6.44 0.84 -15.58
CA GLU A 190 -6.74 2.13 -14.91
C GLU A 190 -6.55 3.36 -15.81
N LYS A 191 -5.63 3.28 -16.78
CA LYS A 191 -5.36 4.36 -17.74
C LYS A 191 -5.31 3.79 -19.15
N ALA A 192 -5.69 4.58 -20.15
CA ALA A 192 -5.72 4.13 -21.53
C ALA A 192 -4.33 3.89 -22.14
N ALA A 193 -3.28 4.52 -21.60
CA ALA A 193 -1.91 4.42 -22.10
C ALA A 193 -1.38 2.97 -22.16
N ILE A 194 -1.90 2.05 -21.33
CA ILE A 194 -1.51 0.64 -21.37
C ILE A 194 -1.88 -0.03 -22.70
N LEU A 195 -2.94 0.46 -23.39
CA LEU A 195 -3.38 -0.10 -24.68
C LEU A 195 -2.33 0.12 -25.77
N GLU A 196 -1.57 1.20 -25.69
CA GLU A 196 -0.46 1.48 -26.62
C GLU A 196 0.72 0.55 -26.37
N LYS A 197 1.06 0.32 -25.09
CA LYS A 197 2.07 -0.69 -24.68
C LYS A 197 1.64 -2.09 -25.13
N ALA A 198 0.36 -2.44 -25.00
CA ALA A 198 -0.20 -3.72 -25.45
C ALA A 198 -0.10 -3.89 -26.97
N ALA A 199 -0.50 -2.88 -27.75
CA ALA A 199 -0.43 -2.91 -29.21
C ALA A 199 1.01 -3.02 -29.74
N ALA A 200 1.97 -2.47 -29.00
CA ALA A 200 3.40 -2.62 -29.29
C ALA A 200 4.01 -3.95 -28.78
N ASN A 201 3.22 -4.82 -28.13
CA ASN A 201 3.66 -6.04 -27.47
C ASN A 201 4.75 -5.78 -26.40
N GLN A 202 4.60 -4.69 -25.66
CA GLN A 202 5.52 -4.17 -24.63
C GLN A 202 4.87 -4.15 -23.25
N LEU A 203 3.95 -5.07 -22.96
CA LEU A 203 3.41 -5.21 -21.60
C LEU A 203 4.53 -5.63 -20.64
N PRO A 204 4.62 -5.01 -19.45
CA PRO A 204 5.62 -5.38 -18.47
C PRO A 204 5.36 -6.78 -17.89
N GLN A 205 6.43 -7.53 -17.62
CA GLN A 205 6.33 -8.70 -16.76
C GLN A 205 6.25 -8.22 -15.30
N LEU A 206 5.02 -8.13 -14.80
CA LEU A 206 4.76 -7.59 -13.48
C LEU A 206 5.40 -8.44 -12.37
N ILE A 207 5.89 -7.74 -11.35
CA ILE A 207 6.39 -8.31 -10.11
C ILE A 207 5.36 -9.25 -9.45
N GLN A 208 5.82 -10.37 -8.92
CA GLN A 208 5.02 -11.33 -8.16
C GLN A 208 5.48 -11.41 -6.71
N PRO A 209 4.65 -11.86 -5.75
CA PRO A 209 5.05 -11.97 -4.35
C PRO A 209 6.32 -12.81 -4.13
N GLN A 210 6.56 -13.83 -4.95
CA GLN A 210 7.73 -14.71 -4.88
C GLN A 210 9.01 -14.08 -5.47
N ASP A 211 8.89 -12.94 -6.14
CA ASP A 211 10.05 -12.17 -6.61
C ASP A 211 10.70 -11.39 -5.45
N ILE A 212 10.05 -11.22 -4.30
CA ILE A 212 10.67 -10.61 -3.11
C ILE A 212 11.69 -11.59 -2.51
N LYS A 213 12.93 -11.14 -2.36
CA LYS A 213 14.07 -11.93 -1.88
C LYS A 213 14.53 -11.55 -0.49
N GLY A 214 14.32 -10.31 -0.06
CA GLY A 214 14.63 -9.89 1.30
C GLY A 214 13.52 -9.05 1.91
N ILE A 215 13.45 -9.05 3.24
CA ILE A 215 12.63 -8.11 4.00
C ILE A 215 13.48 -6.88 4.30
N ILE A 216 13.16 -5.76 3.66
CA ILE A 216 13.74 -4.44 3.92
C ILE A 216 12.75 -3.65 4.79
N HIS A 217 13.25 -2.79 5.68
CA HIS A 217 12.46 -2.03 6.65
C HIS A 217 11.67 -2.93 7.62
N SER A 218 12.32 -3.26 8.74
CA SER A 218 11.70 -4.02 9.81
C SER A 218 12.25 -3.60 11.17
N HIS A 219 11.40 -3.68 12.19
CA HIS A 219 11.67 -3.18 13.54
C HIS A 219 11.69 -4.34 14.53
N SER A 220 12.65 -4.30 15.45
CA SER A 220 12.88 -5.36 16.42
C SER A 220 12.60 -4.85 17.84
N THR A 221 12.77 -5.71 18.84
CA THR A 221 12.70 -5.31 20.27
C THR A 221 13.74 -4.25 20.68
N TRP A 222 14.65 -3.85 19.78
CA TRP A 222 15.54 -2.71 20.01
C TRP A 222 14.80 -1.37 19.92
N SER A 223 13.73 -1.23 19.14
CA SER A 223 12.85 -0.07 19.17
C SER A 223 11.46 -0.48 19.66
N ASP A 224 10.48 -0.55 18.77
CA ASP A 224 9.07 -0.84 19.04
C ASP A 224 8.55 -2.12 18.35
N GLY A 225 9.45 -2.91 17.76
CA GLY A 225 9.15 -4.24 17.27
C GLY A 225 8.86 -5.26 18.39
N ALA A 226 8.06 -6.27 18.05
CA ALA A 226 7.57 -7.28 18.99
C ALA A 226 8.54 -8.45 19.21
N GLU A 227 9.46 -8.71 18.27
CA GLU A 227 10.37 -9.85 18.33
C GLU A 227 11.86 -9.46 18.26
N THR A 228 12.71 -10.36 18.77
CA THR A 228 14.16 -10.22 18.69
C THR A 228 14.66 -10.37 17.25
N ILE A 229 15.81 -9.78 16.96
CA ILE A 229 16.46 -9.90 15.64
C ILE A 229 16.67 -11.37 15.26
N GLU A 230 17.08 -12.21 16.22
CA GLU A 230 17.24 -13.65 15.99
C GLU A 230 15.94 -14.32 15.54
N LYS A 231 14.81 -14.04 16.20
CA LYS A 231 13.51 -14.63 15.86
C LYS A 231 13.04 -14.16 14.49
N MET A 232 13.22 -12.88 14.20
CA MET A 232 12.93 -12.27 12.90
C MET A 232 13.73 -12.94 11.79
N ALA A 233 15.06 -13.02 11.94
CA ALA A 233 15.94 -13.64 10.95
C ALA A 233 15.63 -15.13 10.71
N LYS A 234 15.42 -15.92 11.78
CA LYS A 234 15.03 -17.33 11.64
C LYS A 234 13.70 -17.49 10.91
N THR A 235 12.72 -16.64 11.21
CA THR A 235 11.42 -16.68 10.52
C THR A 235 11.56 -16.26 9.04
N ALA A 236 12.44 -15.31 8.74
CA ALA A 236 12.73 -14.93 7.36
C ALA A 236 13.36 -16.08 6.56
N ILE A 237 14.32 -16.80 7.16
CA ILE A 237 14.92 -18.02 6.60
C ILE A 237 13.86 -19.10 6.35
N GLU A 238 12.99 -19.37 7.33
CA GLU A 238 11.89 -20.34 7.22
C GLU A 238 10.93 -20.02 6.07
N LYS A 239 10.73 -18.73 5.78
CA LYS A 239 9.90 -18.23 4.67
C LYS A 239 10.63 -18.18 3.32
N GLY A 240 11.92 -18.52 3.29
CA GLY A 240 12.72 -18.57 2.06
C GLY A 240 13.30 -17.23 1.61
N TYR A 241 13.31 -16.21 2.48
CA TYR A 241 14.05 -14.98 2.19
C TYR A 241 15.56 -15.20 2.32
N GLU A 242 16.34 -14.45 1.55
CA GLU A 242 17.79 -14.53 1.49
C GLU A 242 18.47 -13.57 2.48
N TYR A 243 17.80 -12.49 2.86
CA TYR A 243 18.29 -11.50 3.81
C TYR A 243 17.19 -10.74 4.56
N LEU A 244 17.58 -10.10 5.66
CA LEU A 244 16.76 -9.22 6.49
C LEU A 244 17.49 -7.89 6.71
N VAL A 245 16.76 -6.78 6.68
CA VAL A 245 17.29 -5.46 7.04
C VAL A 245 16.59 -4.97 8.31
N ILE A 246 17.35 -4.82 9.39
CA ILE A 246 16.86 -4.27 10.66
C ILE A 246 17.01 -2.75 10.60
N SER A 247 15.89 -2.03 10.65
CA SER A 247 15.81 -0.57 10.48
C SER A 247 15.05 0.07 11.65
N ASP A 248 15.40 -0.31 12.87
CA ASP A 248 14.80 0.25 14.09
C ASP A 248 14.82 1.80 14.09
N HIS A 249 13.89 2.41 14.83
CA HIS A 249 13.74 3.86 14.84
C HIS A 249 14.92 4.63 15.49
N SER A 250 15.19 5.83 14.97
CA SER A 250 16.23 6.73 15.46
C SER A 250 15.91 7.47 16.77
N GLN A 251 16.88 8.20 17.29
CA GLN A 251 16.89 8.79 18.64
C GLN A 251 15.69 9.72 18.95
N SER A 252 15.21 10.50 17.98
CA SER A 252 14.10 11.44 18.16
C SER A 252 12.74 10.77 18.25
N ALA A 253 12.62 9.50 17.82
CA ALA A 253 11.42 8.69 17.94
C ALA A 253 11.24 8.15 19.38
N TYR A 254 11.15 9.05 20.36
CA TYR A 254 11.01 8.68 21.78
C TYR A 254 9.79 7.80 22.06
N TYR A 255 8.70 7.96 21.28
CA TYR A 255 7.49 7.16 21.41
C TYR A 255 7.69 5.70 21.01
N ALA A 256 8.73 5.41 20.23
CA ALA A 256 9.07 4.09 19.71
C ALA A 256 10.39 3.54 20.31
N ASN A 257 10.81 4.08 21.47
CA ASN A 257 12.05 3.66 22.12
C ASN A 257 13.29 3.75 21.19
N GLY A 258 13.38 4.84 20.44
CA GLY A 258 14.45 5.14 19.49
C GLY A 258 15.88 4.92 20.03
N LEU A 259 16.78 4.50 19.16
CA LEU A 259 18.12 4.07 19.56
C LEU A 259 19.06 5.27 19.79
N THR A 260 19.83 5.25 20.88
CA THR A 260 20.98 6.16 21.05
C THR A 260 22.20 5.59 20.31
N PRO A 261 23.24 6.39 20.01
CA PRO A 261 24.49 5.90 19.44
C PRO A 261 25.09 4.69 20.17
N GLU A 262 25.02 4.65 21.51
CA GLU A 262 25.51 3.52 22.30
C GLU A 262 24.66 2.26 22.12
N ARG A 263 23.35 2.41 21.90
CA ARG A 263 22.44 1.29 21.62
C ARG A 263 22.64 0.75 20.21
N ILE A 264 22.88 1.62 19.22
CA ILE A 264 23.25 1.24 17.85
C ILE A 264 24.49 0.35 17.88
N ALA A 265 25.56 0.77 18.57
CA ALA A 265 26.78 -0.01 18.66
C ALA A 265 26.55 -1.42 19.26
N LYS A 266 25.66 -1.53 20.27
CA LYS A 266 25.31 -2.83 20.86
C LYS A 266 24.48 -3.70 19.91
N GLN A 267 23.52 -3.12 19.20
CA GLN A 267 22.74 -3.84 18.19
C GLN A 267 23.64 -4.34 17.07
N HIS A 268 24.62 -3.55 16.62
CA HIS A 268 25.59 -3.98 15.61
C HIS A 268 26.38 -5.22 16.05
N ILE A 269 26.80 -5.27 17.32
CA ILE A 269 27.48 -6.46 17.88
C ILE A 269 26.56 -7.69 17.85
N GLU A 270 25.28 -7.53 18.21
CA GLU A 270 24.30 -8.62 18.13
C GLU A 270 24.12 -9.09 16.68
N ILE A 271 23.93 -8.16 15.73
CA ILE A 271 23.77 -8.46 14.30
C ILE A 271 25.02 -9.18 13.75
N ASP A 272 26.23 -8.75 14.12
CA ASP A 272 27.47 -9.41 13.68
C ASP A 272 27.59 -10.84 14.23
N ALA A 273 27.24 -11.05 15.49
CA ALA A 273 27.22 -12.37 16.10
C ALA A 273 26.18 -13.29 15.43
N LEU A 274 24.99 -12.77 15.11
CA LEU A 274 23.95 -13.51 14.40
C LEU A 274 24.35 -13.83 12.97
N ASN A 275 24.96 -12.90 12.25
CA ASN A 275 25.46 -13.11 10.90
C ASN A 275 26.50 -14.24 10.82
N ALA A 276 27.36 -14.38 11.84
CA ALA A 276 28.30 -15.49 11.92
C ALA A 276 27.61 -16.85 12.12
N GLN A 277 26.44 -16.87 12.77
CA GLN A 277 25.69 -18.08 13.09
C GLN A 277 24.70 -18.48 11.98
N LEU A 278 24.12 -17.51 11.29
CA LEU A 278 23.00 -17.71 10.36
C LEU A 278 23.44 -17.77 8.88
N ALA A 279 24.75 -17.67 8.61
CA ALA A 279 25.28 -17.83 7.26
C ALA A 279 24.76 -19.11 6.58
N PRO A 280 24.36 -19.06 5.30
CA PRO A 280 24.59 -17.98 4.34
C PRO A 280 23.54 -16.84 4.36
N PHE A 281 22.55 -16.87 5.27
CA PHE A 281 21.61 -15.75 5.43
C PHE A 281 22.33 -14.52 5.98
N ARG A 282 21.90 -13.33 5.56
CA ARG A 282 22.51 -12.06 5.98
C ARG A 282 21.49 -11.12 6.62
N ILE A 283 21.86 -10.55 7.75
CA ILE A 283 21.18 -9.44 8.40
C ILE A 283 21.99 -8.16 8.11
N PHE A 284 21.37 -7.17 7.51
CA PHE A 284 21.95 -5.86 7.26
C PHE A 284 21.58 -4.88 8.38
N LYS A 285 22.55 -4.05 8.73
CA LYS A 285 22.43 -2.99 9.75
C LYS A 285 21.87 -1.74 9.09
N SER A 286 20.67 -1.34 9.46
CA SER A 286 20.02 -0.14 8.98
C SER A 286 19.43 0.64 10.15
N ILE A 287 18.90 1.81 9.84
CA ILE A 287 18.11 2.63 10.74
C ILE A 287 17.01 3.29 9.93
N GLU A 288 15.83 3.41 10.51
CA GLU A 288 14.87 4.42 10.07
C GLU A 288 15.18 5.75 10.77
N ALA A 289 15.96 6.58 10.09
CA ALA A 289 16.32 7.92 10.54
C ALA A 289 15.16 8.90 10.35
N ASP A 290 14.71 9.50 11.44
CA ASP A 290 13.80 10.63 11.40
C ASP A 290 14.41 11.77 10.57
N ILE A 291 13.61 12.33 9.67
CA ILE A 291 13.90 13.59 9.01
C ILE A 291 13.45 14.70 9.96
N LEU A 292 14.39 15.44 10.54
CA LEU A 292 14.10 16.54 11.46
C LEU A 292 13.38 17.70 10.75
N ASN A 293 12.86 18.66 11.52
CA ASN A 293 12.08 19.79 10.96
C ASN A 293 12.87 20.67 9.98
N ASP A 294 14.19 20.69 10.10
CA ASP A 294 15.12 21.40 9.22
C ASP A 294 15.65 20.52 8.07
N GLY A 295 15.13 19.30 7.94
CA GLY A 295 15.49 18.35 6.88
C GLY A 295 16.77 17.55 7.12
N ARG A 296 17.48 17.77 8.24
CA ARG A 296 18.60 16.91 8.63
C ARG A 296 18.10 15.53 9.06
N LEU A 297 18.95 14.52 8.88
CA LEU A 297 18.72 13.20 9.47
C LEU A 297 19.05 13.23 10.96
N ASP A 298 18.37 12.38 11.73
CA ASP A 298 18.47 12.32 13.19
C ASP A 298 19.74 11.60 13.71
N TYR A 299 20.91 11.89 13.13
CA TYR A 299 22.25 11.56 13.62
C TYR A 299 23.30 12.44 12.93
N ASN A 300 24.53 12.43 13.43
CA ASN A 300 25.67 12.98 12.70
C ASN A 300 26.25 11.96 11.70
N ASP A 301 27.10 12.45 10.81
CA ASP A 301 27.73 11.66 9.75
C ASP A 301 28.52 10.45 10.29
N ASP A 302 29.19 10.60 11.44
CA ASP A 302 29.94 9.51 12.07
C ASP A 302 29.06 8.30 12.42
N ILE A 303 27.84 8.56 12.90
CA ILE A 303 26.87 7.50 13.23
C ILE A 303 26.16 7.01 11.97
N LEU A 304 25.76 7.90 11.06
CA LEU A 304 25.11 7.49 9.80
C LEU A 304 26.01 6.57 8.97
N ASN A 305 27.32 6.78 9.01
CA ASN A 305 28.30 5.97 8.30
C ASN A 305 28.48 4.54 8.85
N THR A 306 27.98 4.23 10.06
CA THR A 306 28.11 2.87 10.63
C THR A 306 27.11 1.88 10.05
N PHE A 307 26.04 2.35 9.41
CA PHE A 307 24.99 1.52 8.85
C PHE A 307 25.33 1.03 7.45
N ASP A 308 24.82 -0.14 7.07
CA ASP A 308 24.88 -0.67 5.71
C ASP A 308 24.03 0.19 4.76
N LEU A 309 22.85 0.64 5.22
CA LEU A 309 21.97 1.59 4.56
C LEU A 309 21.17 2.44 5.57
N VAL A 310 20.59 3.55 5.12
CA VAL A 310 19.73 4.43 5.93
C VAL A 310 18.40 4.66 5.22
N ILE A 311 17.30 4.45 5.94
CA ILE A 311 15.94 4.82 5.51
C ILE A 311 15.61 6.15 6.15
N ALA A 312 15.22 7.15 5.38
CA ALA A 312 14.85 8.48 5.87
C ALA A 312 13.33 8.66 5.78
N SER A 313 12.69 8.98 6.91
CA SER A 313 11.22 9.06 7.02
C SER A 313 10.77 10.27 7.85
N VAL A 314 9.58 10.80 7.58
CA VAL A 314 8.97 11.86 8.39
C VAL A 314 7.93 11.27 9.35
N HIS A 315 8.19 11.32 10.66
CA HIS A 315 7.21 10.85 11.66
C HIS A 315 6.54 11.96 12.48
N SER A 316 7.12 13.16 12.47
CA SER A 316 6.69 14.27 13.31
C SER A 316 6.35 15.50 12.49
N ASN A 317 5.48 16.36 13.03
CA ASN A 317 5.07 17.61 12.40
C ASN A 317 4.57 17.43 10.96
N LEU A 318 3.68 16.45 10.74
CA LEU A 318 3.11 16.16 9.42
C LEU A 318 2.25 17.30 8.86
N LYS A 319 1.83 18.26 9.69
CA LYS A 319 1.09 19.44 9.23
C LYS A 319 2.05 20.49 8.71
N MET A 320 2.27 20.46 7.40
CA MET A 320 3.18 21.37 6.71
C MET A 320 2.48 21.97 5.48
N THR A 321 2.93 23.16 5.07
CA THR A 321 2.68 23.63 3.71
C THR A 321 3.53 22.80 2.75
N GLU A 322 3.11 22.69 1.50
CA GLU A 322 3.88 21.99 0.46
C GLU A 322 5.33 22.50 0.40
N GLU A 323 5.53 23.82 0.42
CA GLU A 323 6.86 24.44 0.46
C GLU A 323 7.76 23.90 1.57
N LYS A 324 7.23 23.79 2.80
CA LYS A 324 7.99 23.29 3.96
C LYS A 324 8.21 21.78 3.90
N ALA A 325 7.21 21.03 3.44
CA ALA A 325 7.34 19.60 3.25
C ALA A 325 8.42 19.29 2.20
N MET A 326 8.40 20.01 1.08
CA MET A 326 9.39 19.89 0.01
C MET A 326 10.79 20.28 0.49
N GLU A 327 10.97 21.41 1.17
CA GLU A 327 12.28 21.79 1.73
C GLU A 327 12.86 20.69 2.64
N ARG A 328 12.03 20.21 3.57
CA ARG A 328 12.40 19.17 4.54
C ARG A 328 12.78 17.85 3.88
N VAL A 329 11.94 17.34 2.99
CA VAL A 329 12.15 16.04 2.34
C VAL A 329 13.31 16.11 1.34
N LEU A 330 13.43 17.19 0.55
CA LEU A 330 14.52 17.34 -0.40
C LEU A 330 15.88 17.45 0.30
N ALA A 331 15.97 18.10 1.45
CA ALA A 331 17.19 18.13 2.25
C ALA A 331 17.63 16.72 2.68
N ALA A 332 16.68 15.87 3.08
CA ALA A 332 16.96 14.47 3.41
C ALA A 332 17.39 13.65 2.20
N ILE A 333 16.72 13.79 1.05
CA ILE A 333 17.10 13.10 -0.21
C ILE A 333 18.53 13.47 -0.64
N ARG A 334 18.94 14.73 -0.41
CA ARG A 334 20.26 15.23 -0.78
C ARG A 334 21.37 14.81 0.20
N ASN A 335 21.02 14.26 1.35
CA ASN A 335 21.99 13.77 2.31
C ASN A 335 22.73 12.54 1.74
N PRO A 336 24.07 12.49 1.77
CA PRO A 336 24.85 11.42 1.15
C PRO A 336 24.67 10.04 1.79
N TYR A 337 24.11 9.96 3.00
CA TYR A 337 23.85 8.70 3.69
C TYR A 337 22.47 8.13 3.40
N THR A 338 21.52 8.95 2.91
CA THR A 338 20.17 8.49 2.59
C THR A 338 20.22 7.45 1.48
N THR A 339 19.76 6.24 1.78
CA THR A 339 19.70 5.15 0.80
C THR A 339 18.27 4.95 0.28
N ILE A 340 17.28 5.06 1.18
CA ILE A 340 15.86 4.89 0.89
C ILE A 340 15.08 6.06 1.49
N LEU A 341 14.15 6.62 0.74
CA LEU A 341 13.10 7.51 1.27
C LEU A 341 11.91 6.64 1.69
N GLY A 342 11.69 6.51 3.01
CA GLY A 342 10.60 5.73 3.60
C GLY A 342 9.25 6.44 3.50
N HIS A 343 8.17 5.66 3.42
CA HIS A 343 6.74 6.04 3.32
C HIS A 343 6.51 7.56 3.09
N PRO A 344 6.78 8.04 1.86
CA PRO A 344 7.15 9.45 1.62
C PRO A 344 6.12 10.49 2.01
N THR A 345 4.84 10.13 2.13
CA THR A 345 3.75 11.08 2.40
C THR A 345 3.28 11.06 3.84
N GLY A 346 3.67 10.03 4.61
CA GLY A 346 3.16 9.78 5.95
C GLY A 346 1.64 9.51 6.00
N ARG A 347 1.00 9.16 4.87
CA ARG A 347 -0.44 8.88 4.84
C ARG A 347 -0.81 7.63 5.63
N LEU A 348 -2.08 7.58 6.06
CA LEU A 348 -2.75 6.37 6.50
C LEU A 348 -4.09 6.26 5.78
N LEU A 349 -4.22 5.32 4.85
CA LEU A 349 -5.45 5.05 4.11
C LEU A 349 -6.65 4.96 5.07
N LEU A 350 -7.73 5.65 4.69
CA LEU A 350 -9.00 5.75 5.43
C LEU A 350 -8.92 6.46 6.81
N SER A 351 -7.74 6.93 7.24
CA SER A 351 -7.56 7.56 8.57
C SER A 351 -6.89 8.93 8.53
N ARG A 352 -5.85 9.12 7.72
CA ARG A 352 -5.04 10.34 7.66
C ARG A 352 -4.55 10.60 6.25
N GLU A 353 -4.89 11.75 5.71
CA GLU A 353 -4.29 12.24 4.47
C GLU A 353 -2.78 12.47 4.63
N GLY A 354 -2.00 12.22 3.59
CA GLY A 354 -0.56 12.52 3.58
C GLY A 354 -0.32 14.03 3.57
N TYR A 355 0.87 14.46 4.00
CA TYR A 355 1.26 15.85 3.82
C TYR A 355 1.55 16.14 2.33
N PRO A 356 1.30 17.39 1.87
CA PRO A 356 1.41 17.71 0.45
C PRO A 356 2.86 17.63 -0.03
N LEU A 357 3.06 16.98 -1.17
CA LEU A 357 4.34 16.85 -1.86
C LEU A 357 4.16 16.99 -3.38
N ASP A 358 5.11 17.65 -4.03
CA ASP A 358 5.34 17.49 -5.46
C ASP A 358 6.04 16.14 -5.71
N HIS A 359 5.24 15.09 -5.89
CA HIS A 359 5.73 13.74 -6.12
C HIS A 359 6.65 13.64 -7.33
N LYS A 360 6.38 14.40 -8.39
CA LYS A 360 7.20 14.38 -9.60
C LYS A 360 8.61 14.87 -9.28
N LEU A 361 8.72 16.00 -8.57
CA LEU A 361 10.00 16.54 -8.15
C LEU A 361 10.71 15.64 -7.13
N ILE A 362 9.98 15.03 -6.19
CA ILE A 362 10.56 14.04 -5.26
C ILE A 362 11.19 12.88 -6.02
N ILE A 363 10.47 12.30 -6.97
CA ILE A 363 10.97 11.18 -7.79
C ILE A 363 12.21 11.60 -8.59
N ASP A 364 12.16 12.76 -9.25
CA ASP A 364 13.27 13.28 -10.05
C ASP A 364 14.54 13.51 -9.20
N GLU A 365 14.38 14.02 -7.97
CA GLU A 365 15.50 14.23 -7.05
C GLU A 365 16.02 12.92 -6.43
N CYS A 366 15.14 11.95 -6.13
CA CYS A 366 15.56 10.61 -5.71
C CYS A 366 16.43 9.94 -6.78
N VAL A 367 16.04 9.98 -8.05
CA VAL A 367 16.86 9.46 -9.17
C VAL A 367 18.22 10.16 -9.22
N LYS A 368 18.22 11.49 -9.18
CA LYS A 368 19.45 12.30 -9.25
C LYS A 368 20.44 12.00 -8.11
N HIS A 369 19.93 11.67 -6.93
CA HIS A 369 20.73 11.39 -5.74
C HIS A 369 20.94 9.88 -5.47
N ASN A 370 20.46 9.00 -6.36
CA ASN A 370 20.47 7.53 -6.18
C ASN A 370 19.79 7.07 -4.88
N VAL A 371 18.71 7.74 -4.50
CA VAL A 371 17.85 7.37 -3.38
C VAL A 371 16.70 6.52 -3.89
N VAL A 372 16.52 5.34 -3.29
CA VAL A 372 15.41 4.43 -3.57
C VAL A 372 14.14 4.97 -2.93
N ILE A 373 12.99 4.75 -3.55
CA ILE A 373 11.71 5.18 -2.98
C ILE A 373 10.97 3.95 -2.46
N GLU A 374 10.61 3.98 -1.18
CA GLU A 374 9.81 2.92 -0.57
C GLU A 374 8.39 2.89 -1.16
N ILE A 375 7.89 1.68 -1.38
CA ILE A 375 6.48 1.32 -1.44
C ILE A 375 6.18 0.54 -0.17
N ASN A 376 5.74 1.26 0.85
CA ASN A 376 5.45 0.71 2.15
C ASN A 376 4.27 -0.24 2.03
N ALA A 377 4.50 -1.52 2.24
CA ALA A 377 3.57 -2.58 1.92
C ALA A 377 2.47 -2.75 2.98
N HIS A 378 2.60 -2.08 4.14
CA HIS A 378 1.58 -2.14 5.19
C HIS A 378 0.22 -1.69 4.61
N PRO A 379 -0.87 -2.46 4.79
CA PRO A 379 -2.18 -2.19 4.15
C PRO A 379 -2.77 -0.81 4.44
N ARG A 380 -2.43 -0.22 5.58
CA ARG A 380 -2.85 1.15 5.94
C ARG A 380 -2.01 2.25 5.29
N ARG A 381 -0.86 1.95 4.67
CA ARG A 381 0.02 2.95 4.07
C ARG A 381 -0.03 2.87 2.56
N LEU A 382 0.44 1.74 1.99
CA LEU A 382 0.62 1.53 0.55
C LEU A 382 1.25 2.76 -0.12
N ASP A 383 2.37 3.23 0.44
CA ASP A 383 2.98 4.53 0.15
C ASP A 383 4.46 4.37 -0.22
N LEU A 384 4.94 4.66 -1.42
CA LEU A 384 4.37 5.47 -2.51
C LEU A 384 3.05 4.97 -3.13
N ASP A 385 2.16 5.92 -3.45
CA ASP A 385 0.93 5.62 -4.19
C ASP A 385 1.21 5.03 -5.59
N TRP A 386 0.45 3.98 -5.95
CA TRP A 386 0.62 3.25 -7.21
C TRP A 386 0.52 4.14 -8.46
N GLN A 387 -0.19 5.27 -8.38
CA GLN A 387 -0.35 6.20 -9.50
C GLN A 387 0.99 6.81 -9.96
N TRP A 388 1.98 6.88 -9.07
CA TRP A 388 3.29 7.45 -9.35
C TRP A 388 4.32 6.43 -9.83
N ILE A 389 4.05 5.13 -9.69
CA ILE A 389 5.00 4.07 -10.01
C ILE A 389 5.36 4.06 -11.50
N SER A 390 4.40 4.24 -12.41
CA SER A 390 4.71 4.27 -13.85
C SER A 390 5.68 5.41 -14.18
N TYR A 391 5.47 6.59 -13.58
CA TYR A 391 6.37 7.73 -13.75
C TYR A 391 7.74 7.46 -13.11
N ALA A 392 7.77 6.88 -11.91
CA ALA A 392 9.02 6.53 -11.23
C ALA A 392 9.89 5.58 -12.07
N ILE A 393 9.28 4.55 -12.66
CA ILE A 393 9.98 3.61 -13.56
C ILE A 393 10.49 4.33 -14.81
N GLU A 394 9.67 5.17 -15.42
CA GLU A 394 10.04 5.94 -16.62
C GLU A 394 11.17 6.94 -16.35
N ALA A 395 11.18 7.56 -15.17
CA ALA A 395 12.25 8.46 -14.71
C ALA A 395 13.54 7.71 -14.33
N GLY A 396 13.49 6.38 -14.20
CA GLY A 396 14.64 5.54 -13.85
C GLY A 396 14.84 5.35 -12.35
N ALA A 397 13.83 5.61 -11.53
CA ALA A 397 13.88 5.33 -10.10
C ALA A 397 13.92 3.82 -9.83
N LEU A 398 14.68 3.45 -8.80
CA LEU A 398 14.56 2.15 -8.16
C LEU A 398 13.57 2.29 -7.00
N LEU A 399 12.62 1.36 -6.90
CA LEU A 399 11.62 1.32 -5.83
C LEU A 399 11.94 0.16 -4.88
N SER A 400 11.36 0.14 -3.68
CA SER A 400 11.48 -1.01 -2.76
C SER A 400 10.16 -1.32 -2.07
N ILE A 401 9.63 -2.52 -2.25
CA ILE A 401 8.43 -2.99 -1.53
C ILE A 401 8.85 -3.52 -0.16
N ASP A 402 8.49 -2.76 0.87
CA ASP A 402 9.03 -2.92 2.22
C ASP A 402 7.88 -2.94 3.24
N PRO A 403 7.74 -3.97 4.09
CA PRO A 403 6.55 -4.13 4.92
C PRO A 403 6.48 -3.25 6.17
N ASP A 404 7.57 -2.55 6.54
CA ASP A 404 7.64 -1.78 7.79
C ASP A 404 7.24 -2.68 8.99
N ALA A 405 7.82 -3.89 8.99
CA ALA A 405 7.34 -4.98 9.80
C ALA A 405 7.79 -4.82 11.27
N HIS A 406 6.83 -4.57 12.16
CA HIS A 406 7.04 -4.55 13.62
C HIS A 406 6.80 -5.91 14.27
N ALA A 407 6.36 -6.89 13.48
CA ALA A 407 6.29 -8.27 13.89
C ALA A 407 6.50 -9.20 12.69
N VAL A 408 6.92 -10.45 12.92
CA VAL A 408 7.13 -11.45 11.85
C VAL A 408 5.87 -11.76 11.04
N ALA A 409 4.68 -11.51 11.60
CA ALA A 409 3.42 -11.59 10.87
C ALA A 409 3.32 -10.53 9.75
N GLY A 410 3.90 -9.34 9.97
CA GLY A 410 3.96 -8.24 9.02
C GLY A 410 4.81 -8.55 7.78
N TYR A 411 5.63 -9.61 7.77
CA TYR A 411 6.31 -10.05 6.55
C TYR A 411 5.35 -10.43 5.43
N HIS A 412 4.11 -10.80 5.76
CA HIS A 412 3.10 -11.06 4.75
C HIS A 412 2.70 -9.80 3.98
N ASP A 413 2.88 -8.61 4.56
CA ASP A 413 2.38 -7.36 3.98
C ASP A 413 3.02 -7.02 2.63
N VAL A 414 4.21 -7.58 2.33
CA VAL A 414 4.83 -7.52 0.98
C VAL A 414 3.87 -7.97 -0.11
N TYR A 415 2.95 -8.89 0.19
CA TYR A 415 1.88 -9.31 -0.70
C TYR A 415 1.04 -8.12 -1.17
N TYR A 416 0.56 -7.28 -0.24
CA TYR A 416 -0.26 -6.12 -0.56
C TYR A 416 0.53 -5.02 -1.27
N GLY A 417 1.80 -4.82 -0.87
CA GLY A 417 2.71 -3.93 -1.58
C GLY A 417 2.92 -4.34 -3.03
N VAL A 418 3.11 -5.64 -3.30
CA VAL A 418 3.19 -6.19 -4.66
C VAL A 418 1.91 -5.95 -5.45
N LEU A 419 0.73 -6.24 -4.89
CA LEU A 419 -0.54 -6.01 -5.60
C LEU A 419 -0.76 -4.53 -5.94
N SER A 420 -0.42 -3.62 -5.02
CA SER A 420 -0.46 -2.18 -5.27
C SER A 420 0.53 -1.81 -6.39
N ALA A 421 1.75 -2.33 -6.34
CA ALA A 421 2.80 -2.03 -7.30
C ALA A 421 2.51 -2.56 -8.72
N GLN A 422 1.82 -3.69 -8.83
CA GLN A 422 1.36 -4.24 -10.12
C GLN A 422 0.46 -3.28 -10.89
N LYS A 423 -0.39 -2.49 -10.20
CA LYS A 423 -1.21 -1.45 -10.86
C LYS A 423 -0.37 -0.38 -11.54
N GLY A 424 0.76 -0.06 -10.92
CA GLY A 424 1.75 0.88 -11.43
C GLY A 424 2.64 0.33 -12.55
N GLY A 425 2.54 -0.96 -12.86
CA GLY A 425 3.38 -1.61 -13.86
C GLY A 425 4.76 -2.04 -13.35
N LEU A 426 4.97 -2.16 -12.03
CA LEU A 426 6.28 -2.49 -11.47
C LEU A 426 6.76 -3.88 -11.90
N THR A 427 8.04 -3.95 -12.27
CA THR A 427 8.76 -5.18 -12.60
C THR A 427 9.82 -5.47 -11.54
N LYS A 428 10.21 -6.74 -11.40
CA LYS A 428 11.17 -7.14 -10.35
C LYS A 428 12.56 -6.51 -10.49
N ASP A 429 13.00 -6.16 -11.71
CA ASP A 429 14.28 -5.49 -11.96
C ASP A 429 14.28 -4.01 -11.59
N ARG A 430 13.10 -3.46 -11.25
CA ARG A 430 12.91 -2.10 -10.72
C ARG A 430 12.50 -2.10 -9.24
N ASN A 431 12.65 -3.24 -8.56
CA ASN A 431 12.36 -3.40 -7.14
C ASN A 431 13.61 -3.88 -6.38
N LEU A 432 14.11 -3.09 -5.42
CA LEU A 432 15.30 -3.39 -4.63
C LEU A 432 15.11 -4.64 -3.77
N SER A 433 13.96 -4.80 -3.11
CA SER A 433 13.66 -6.00 -2.29
C SER A 433 13.52 -7.29 -3.10
N SER A 434 13.56 -7.20 -4.45
CA SER A 434 13.61 -8.36 -5.36
C SER A 434 15.03 -8.78 -5.76
N PHE A 435 16.06 -8.01 -5.39
CA PHE A 435 17.44 -8.38 -5.67
C PHE A 435 17.81 -9.60 -4.84
N SER A 436 18.46 -10.60 -5.44
CA SER A 436 19.12 -11.65 -4.67
C SER A 436 20.11 -11.05 -3.67
N LEU A 437 20.49 -11.80 -2.63
CA LEU A 437 21.47 -11.33 -1.63
C LEU A 437 22.73 -10.76 -2.31
N LYS A 438 23.25 -11.45 -3.34
CA LYS A 438 24.44 -10.99 -4.08
C LYS A 438 24.21 -9.69 -4.84
N GLU A 439 23.05 -9.53 -5.48
CA GLU A 439 22.69 -8.30 -6.19
C GLU A 439 22.51 -7.13 -5.21
N PHE A 440 21.89 -7.40 -4.05
CA PHE A 440 21.72 -6.41 -2.99
C PHE A 440 23.07 -5.97 -2.38
N GLU A 441 23.97 -6.91 -2.08
CA GLU A 441 25.34 -6.61 -1.65
C GLU A 441 26.11 -5.78 -2.69
N THR A 442 25.97 -6.13 -3.98
CA THR A 442 26.59 -5.39 -5.08
C THR A 442 26.03 -3.99 -5.19
N TYR A 443 24.71 -3.83 -5.03
CA TYR A 443 24.04 -2.54 -5.00
C TYR A 443 24.57 -1.66 -3.86
N LEU A 444 24.59 -2.18 -2.64
CA LEU A 444 25.08 -1.44 -1.47
C LEU A 444 26.58 -1.07 -1.59
N ALA A 445 27.42 -1.95 -2.13
CA ALA A 445 28.82 -1.66 -2.38
C ALA A 445 29.03 -0.55 -3.43
N GLY A 446 28.05 -0.35 -4.32
CA GLY A 446 28.05 0.73 -5.32
C GLY A 446 27.65 2.10 -4.77
N LEU A 447 27.00 2.15 -3.60
CA LEU A 447 26.67 3.40 -2.91
C LEU A 447 27.97 4.02 -2.38
N LYS A 448 28.37 5.17 -2.94
CA LYS A 448 29.53 5.92 -2.47
C LYS A 448 29.26 6.43 -1.05
N LYS A 449 29.87 5.81 -0.05
CA LYS A 449 29.99 6.39 1.29
C LYS A 449 31.21 7.32 1.27
N LEU A 450 30.97 8.61 1.55
CA LEU A 450 31.98 9.67 1.51
C LEU A 450 33.14 9.42 2.48
#